data_AF-A0AAP6D7M3-F1
#
_entry.id   AF-A0AAP6D7M3-F1
#
_cell.length_a   1.000
_cell.length_b   1.000
_cell.length_c   1.000
_cell.angle_alpha   90.00
_cell.angle_beta   90.00
_cell.angle_gamma   90.00
#
_symmetry.space_group_name_H-M   'P 1'
#
loop_
_entity.id
_entity.type
_entity.pdbx_description
1 polymer ?
#
loop_
_entity_poly.entity_id
_entity_poly.type
_entity_poly.pdbx_seq_one_letter_code
_entity_poly.pdbx_strand_id
1 'polypeptide(L)'
;MYRYTPDIIGMLTLNGKPLSSQLVVLRVGVRGTIHEFQTITDANGSFAFPVFEEHESQDLLNLDQKYVLVFLKTHLANGEGVTIWESSTDGYETYEFARENMGNLNCEVTNEVYYFAFSYFGNGEDDTYVYSQCKLTGYVESGVYES
;
A
#
# COMPACT_ATOMS: atom_id res chain seq x y z
N MET A 1 -8.40 19.13 3.56
CA MET A 1 -7.11 18.48 3.86
C MET A 1 -7.09 17.21 3.04
N TYR A 2 -6.02 16.94 2.31
CA TYR A 2 -5.90 15.74 1.49
C TYR A 2 -5.30 14.60 2.30
N ARG A 3 -5.92 13.42 2.24
CA ARG A 3 -5.50 12.20 2.95
C ARG A 3 -5.06 11.16 1.94
N TYR A 4 -3.76 11.05 1.78
CA TYR A 4 -3.14 10.24 0.73
C TYR A 4 -3.00 8.78 1.13
N THR A 5 -2.85 8.49 2.42
CA THR A 5 -2.93 7.13 2.97
C THR A 5 -3.83 7.13 4.20
N PRO A 6 -4.41 5.99 4.59
CA PRO A 6 -4.94 5.80 5.93
C PRO A 6 -3.78 5.58 6.92
N ASP A 7 -4.12 5.34 8.19
CA ASP A 7 -3.20 4.62 9.07
C ASP A 7 -2.90 3.24 8.48
N ILE A 8 -1.62 2.91 8.40
CA ILE A 8 -1.15 1.63 7.86
C ILE A 8 -0.68 0.81 9.05
N ILE A 9 -1.27 -0.36 9.24
CA ILE A 9 -0.89 -1.29 10.30
C ILE A 9 -0.76 -2.66 9.66
N GLY A 10 0.32 -3.36 9.96
CA GLY A 10 0.49 -4.70 9.45
C GLY A 10 1.43 -5.58 10.23
N MET A 11 1.48 -6.84 9.82
CA MET A 11 2.36 -7.86 10.35
C MET A 11 3.02 -8.63 9.21
N LEU A 12 4.33 -8.81 9.33
CA LEU A 12 5.11 -9.63 8.41
C LEU A 12 5.42 -10.99 9.06
N THR A 13 5.17 -12.06 8.33
CA THR A 13 5.58 -13.41 8.69
C THR A 13 6.46 -14.04 7.63
N LEU A 14 7.35 -14.92 8.06
CA LEU A 14 8.17 -15.80 7.23
C LEU A 14 7.90 -17.25 7.65
N ASN A 15 7.26 -18.03 6.78
CA ASN A 15 6.78 -19.38 7.04
C ASN A 15 5.94 -19.47 8.33
N GLY A 16 5.01 -18.52 8.49
CA GLY A 16 4.11 -18.41 9.64
C GLY A 16 4.76 -17.91 10.94
N LYS A 17 6.05 -17.56 10.92
CA LYS A 17 6.75 -16.98 12.08
C LYS A 17 6.87 -15.46 11.94
N PRO A 18 6.63 -14.68 13.00
CA PRO A 18 6.87 -13.23 13.00
C PRO A 18 8.26 -12.85 12.49
N LEU A 19 8.31 -11.90 11.55
CA LEU A 19 9.55 -11.36 11.01
C LEU A 19 9.91 -10.05 11.73
N SER A 20 10.64 -10.17 12.83
CA SER A 20 11.07 -9.04 13.67
C SER A 20 12.31 -8.31 13.13
N SER A 21 12.50 -7.06 13.55
CA SER A 21 13.68 -6.23 13.20
C SER A 21 13.86 -6.00 11.70
N GLN A 22 12.75 -6.01 10.94
CA GLN A 22 12.73 -5.85 9.50
C GLN A 22 12.44 -4.38 9.15
N LEU A 23 13.28 -3.77 8.31
CA LEU A 23 13.04 -2.42 7.80
C LEU A 23 11.89 -2.44 6.79
N VAL A 24 10.84 -1.68 7.07
CA VAL A 24 9.71 -1.45 6.17
C VAL A 24 9.77 0.00 5.68
N VAL A 25 9.64 0.19 4.37
CA VAL A 25 9.73 1.49 3.70
C VAL A 25 8.41 1.79 3.02
N LEU A 26 7.82 2.93 3.37
CA LEU A 26 6.65 3.51 2.72
C LEU A 26 7.11 4.68 1.84
N ARG A 27 6.76 4.64 0.56
CA ARG A 27 6.89 5.78 -0.36
C ARG A 27 5.52 6.20 -0.85
N VAL A 28 5.22 7.48 -0.74
CA VAL A 28 3.99 8.08 -1.25
C VAL A 28 4.33 9.14 -2.29
N GLY A 29 3.96 8.89 -3.54
CA GLY A 29 4.16 9.80 -4.66
C GLY A 29 2.91 10.64 -4.89
N VAL A 30 3.00 11.95 -4.66
CA VAL A 30 1.90 12.90 -4.85
C VAL A 30 2.43 14.20 -5.42
N ARG A 31 1.69 14.80 -6.37
CA ARG A 31 2.00 16.14 -6.94
C ARG A 31 3.47 16.27 -7.41
N GLY A 32 3.99 15.22 -8.04
CA GLY A 32 5.37 15.18 -8.54
C GLY A 32 6.46 15.03 -7.47
N THR A 33 6.09 14.85 -6.20
CA THR A 33 7.03 14.63 -5.08
C THR A 33 6.87 13.21 -4.54
N ILE A 34 7.99 12.60 -4.13
CA ILE A 34 7.99 11.31 -3.42
C ILE A 34 8.36 11.58 -1.96
N HIS A 35 7.46 11.22 -1.06
CA HIS A 35 7.68 11.24 0.38
C HIS A 35 8.06 9.83 0.83
N GLU A 36 9.16 9.69 1.57
CA GLU A 36 9.63 8.40 2.09
C GLU A 36 9.58 8.38 3.61
N PHE A 37 9.04 7.29 4.15
CA PHE A 37 8.93 7.01 5.56
C PHE A 37 9.48 5.60 5.82
N GLN A 38 10.01 5.39 7.02
CA GLN A 38 10.60 4.11 7.39
C GLN A 38 10.20 3.73 8.80
N THR A 39 10.03 2.43 9.03
CA THR A 39 9.83 1.85 10.36
C THR A 39 10.48 0.47 10.44
N ILE A 40 10.59 -0.09 11.63
CA ILE A 40 11.17 -1.40 11.87
C ILE A 40 10.11 -2.27 12.55
N THR A 41 9.95 -3.52 12.10
CA THR A 41 9.02 -4.45 12.73
C THR A 41 9.43 -4.81 14.16
N ASP A 42 8.45 -4.94 15.05
CA ASP A 42 8.66 -5.35 16.43
C ASP A 42 8.86 -6.88 16.56
N ALA A 43 8.92 -7.38 17.81
CA ALA A 43 9.07 -8.81 18.09
C ALA A 43 7.91 -9.69 17.58
N ASN A 44 6.73 -9.11 17.36
CA ASN A 44 5.57 -9.77 16.77
C ASN A 44 5.53 -9.62 15.24
N GLY A 45 6.57 -9.03 14.63
CA GLY A 45 6.62 -8.76 13.21
C GLY A 45 5.70 -7.61 12.79
N SER A 46 5.17 -6.85 13.75
CA SER A 46 4.22 -5.78 13.52
C SER A 46 4.92 -4.48 13.13
N PHE A 47 4.34 -3.73 12.20
CA PHE A 47 4.76 -2.40 11.79
C PHE A 47 3.57 -1.45 11.71
N ALA A 48 3.82 -0.15 11.81
CA ALA A 48 2.81 0.86 11.63
C ALA A 48 3.37 2.15 11.00
N PHE A 49 2.56 2.81 10.20
CA PHE A 49 2.74 4.18 9.74
C PHE A 49 1.47 4.97 10.06
N PRO A 50 1.60 6.20 10.60
CA PRO A 50 0.44 7.08 10.74
C PRO A 50 -0.09 7.50 9.37
N VAL A 51 -1.33 7.97 9.35
CA VAL A 51 -1.93 8.67 8.21
C VAL A 51 -0.94 9.68 7.59
N PHE A 52 -0.79 9.65 6.27
CA PHE A 52 -0.10 10.71 5.52
C PHE A 52 -1.12 11.65 4.89
N GLU A 53 -1.09 12.90 5.35
CA GLU A 53 -2.01 13.94 4.93
C GLU A 53 -1.29 15.28 4.76
N GLU A 54 -1.76 16.08 3.81
CA GLU A 54 -1.23 17.43 3.55
C GLU A 54 -2.37 18.44 3.42
N HIS A 55 -2.05 19.70 3.70
CA HIS A 55 -2.97 20.80 3.46
C HIS A 55 -3.25 20.97 1.96
N GLU A 56 -4.50 21.28 1.64
CA GLU A 56 -4.89 21.56 0.26
C GLU A 56 -4.15 22.81 -0.22
N SER A 57 -3.45 22.69 -1.36
CA SER A 57 -2.85 23.84 -2.02
C SER A 57 -3.95 24.70 -2.65
N GLN A 58 -3.91 26.01 -2.44
CA GLN A 58 -4.85 26.96 -3.07
C GLN A 58 -4.50 27.25 -4.55
N ASP A 59 -3.37 26.76 -5.05
CA ASP A 59 -2.96 26.93 -6.45
C ASP A 59 -3.78 26.02 -7.38
N LEU A 60 -4.94 26.55 -7.80
CA LEU A 60 -5.89 25.96 -8.76
C LEU A 60 -5.39 25.97 -10.23
N LEU A 61 -4.18 26.44 -10.50
CA LEU A 61 -3.73 26.82 -11.85
C LEU A 61 -3.02 25.73 -12.64
N ASN A 62 -2.65 24.61 -12.01
CA ASN A 62 -2.05 23.49 -12.73
C ASN A 62 -3.11 22.41 -12.97
N LEU A 63 -3.14 21.88 -14.20
CA LEU A 63 -3.70 20.57 -14.53
C LEU A 63 -2.86 19.50 -13.82
N ASP A 64 -2.88 19.50 -12.49
CA ASP A 64 -2.22 18.51 -11.67
C ASP A 64 -3.02 17.22 -11.85
N GLN A 65 -2.44 16.28 -12.58
CA GLN A 65 -2.90 14.90 -12.59
C GLN A 65 -2.97 14.42 -11.14
N LYS A 66 -4.20 14.19 -10.66
CA LYS A 66 -4.47 13.80 -9.28
C LYS A 66 -4.26 12.29 -9.19
N TYR A 67 -3.04 11.87 -8.96
CA TYR A 67 -2.74 10.49 -8.60
C TYR A 67 -1.97 10.46 -7.29
N VAL A 68 -2.25 9.43 -6.51
CA VAL A 68 -1.46 9.02 -5.35
C VAL A 68 -0.84 7.68 -5.69
N LEU A 69 0.48 7.62 -5.68
CA LEU A 69 1.24 6.39 -5.78
C LEU A 69 1.62 5.93 -4.38
N VAL A 70 1.35 4.68 -4.02
CA VAL A 70 1.77 4.12 -2.73
C VAL A 70 2.63 2.90 -2.99
N PHE A 71 3.85 2.90 -2.45
CA PHE A 71 4.76 1.76 -2.44
C PHE A 71 5.15 1.44 -1.00
N LEU A 72 4.71 0.30 -0.49
CA LEU A 72 5.07 -0.22 0.81
C LEU A 72 5.85 -1.51 0.59
N LYS A 73 7.14 -1.49 0.92
CA LYS A 73 8.07 -2.58 0.61
C LYS A 73 9.01 -2.88 1.77
N THR A 74 9.56 -4.07 1.75
CA THR A 74 10.67 -4.48 2.60
C THR A 74 11.67 -5.31 1.79
N HIS A 75 12.89 -5.48 2.31
CA HIS A 75 13.88 -6.39 1.73
C HIS A 75 14.33 -7.41 2.78
N LEU A 76 14.22 -8.69 2.47
CA LEU A 76 14.70 -9.76 3.34
C LEU A 76 16.24 -9.73 3.44
N ALA A 77 16.79 -10.46 4.41
CA ALA A 77 18.24 -10.51 4.65
C ALA A 77 19.07 -11.04 3.45
N ASN A 78 18.44 -11.83 2.56
CA ASN A 78 19.03 -12.30 1.31
C ASN A 78 18.97 -11.26 0.17
N GLY A 79 18.39 -10.08 0.42
CA GLY A 79 18.20 -9.00 -0.55
C GLY A 79 16.91 -9.12 -1.39
N GLU A 80 16.09 -10.14 -1.17
CA GLU A 80 14.83 -10.34 -1.87
C GLU A 80 13.81 -9.27 -1.47
N GLY A 81 13.22 -8.60 -2.46
CA GLY A 81 12.21 -7.58 -2.26
C GLY A 81 10.84 -8.19 -2.00
N VAL A 82 10.11 -7.64 -1.05
CA VAL A 82 8.74 -8.02 -0.72
C VAL A 82 7.82 -6.84 -1.00
N THR A 83 6.80 -7.06 -1.82
CA THR A 83 5.76 -6.07 -2.11
C THR A 83 4.61 -6.24 -1.12
N ILE A 84 4.58 -5.37 -0.11
CA ILE A 84 3.51 -5.36 0.90
C ILE A 84 2.28 -4.67 0.31
N TRP A 85 2.46 -3.54 -0.36
CA TRP A 85 1.40 -2.84 -1.08
C TRP A 85 1.99 -1.99 -2.21
N GLU A 86 1.42 -2.07 -3.39
CA GLU A 86 1.74 -1.19 -4.51
C GLU A 86 0.47 -0.82 -5.27
N SER A 87 0.15 0.48 -5.35
CA SER A 87 -1.04 0.95 -6.06
C SER A 87 -0.87 2.35 -6.61
N SER A 88 -1.70 2.68 -7.62
CA SER A 88 -1.95 4.03 -8.09
C SER A 88 -3.43 4.31 -7.99
N THR A 89 -3.81 5.39 -7.31
CA THR A 89 -5.22 5.79 -7.13
C THR A 89 -5.45 7.19 -7.66
N ASP A 90 -6.58 7.37 -8.33
CA ASP A 90 -7.02 8.67 -8.86
C ASP A 90 -7.59 9.53 -7.73
N GLY A 91 -7.35 10.84 -7.80
CA GLY A 91 -7.73 11.77 -6.76
C GLY A 91 -6.77 11.79 -5.57
N TYR A 92 -7.21 12.45 -4.50
CA TYR A 92 -6.46 12.62 -3.24
C TYR A 92 -7.22 12.05 -2.04
N GLU A 93 -8.29 11.30 -2.30
CA GLU A 93 -9.09 10.65 -1.28
C GLU A 93 -8.66 9.19 -1.16
N THR A 94 -8.42 8.75 0.07
CA THR A 94 -8.19 7.33 0.35
C THR A 94 -9.50 6.57 0.18
N TYR A 95 -9.57 5.63 -0.77
CA TYR A 95 -10.74 4.77 -0.97
C TYR A 95 -11.01 3.81 0.20
N GLU A 96 -12.24 3.33 0.32
CA GLU A 96 -12.65 2.43 1.40
C GLU A 96 -11.82 1.14 1.46
N PHE A 97 -11.62 0.47 0.32
CA PHE A 97 -10.81 -0.74 0.26
C PHE A 97 -9.38 -0.51 0.78
N ALA A 98 -8.80 0.67 0.53
CA ALA A 98 -7.47 1.01 1.00
C ALA A 98 -7.48 1.20 2.53
N ARG A 99 -8.49 1.87 3.10
CA ARG A 99 -8.65 2.00 4.55
C ARG A 99 -8.79 0.65 5.26
N GLU A 100 -9.62 -0.22 4.71
CA GLU A 100 -9.89 -1.54 5.29
C GLU A 100 -8.67 -2.45 5.24
N ASN A 101 -7.98 -2.49 4.10
CA ASN A 101 -6.86 -3.40 3.91
C ASN A 101 -5.56 -2.86 4.51
N MET A 102 -5.19 -1.60 4.27
CA MET A 102 -3.94 -1.03 4.79
C MET A 102 -3.93 -0.94 6.31
N GLY A 103 -5.09 -0.77 6.95
CA GLY A 103 -5.22 -0.76 8.41
C GLY A 103 -5.09 -2.14 9.06
N ASN A 104 -4.95 -3.21 8.27
CA ASN A 104 -4.88 -4.59 8.77
C ASN A 104 -4.12 -5.54 7.82
N LEU A 105 -2.93 -5.15 7.40
CA LEU A 105 -2.11 -5.95 6.47
C LEU A 105 -1.54 -7.18 7.18
N ASN A 106 -1.78 -8.37 6.63
CA ASN A 106 -1.16 -9.61 7.12
C ASN A 106 -0.47 -10.31 5.95
N CYS A 107 0.85 -10.34 6.00
CA CYS A 107 1.69 -10.67 4.86
C CYS A 107 2.62 -11.81 5.20
N GLU A 108 2.45 -12.93 4.49
CA GLU A 108 3.44 -13.99 4.47
C GLU A 108 4.41 -13.69 3.32
N VAL A 109 5.67 -13.38 3.66
CA VAL A 109 6.65 -12.87 2.69
C VAL A 109 7.10 -13.90 1.66
N THR A 110 6.74 -15.18 1.84
CA THR A 110 6.95 -16.24 0.85
C THR A 110 5.81 -16.36 -0.17
N ASN A 111 4.69 -15.64 0.00
CA ASN A 111 3.62 -15.66 -0.97
C ASN A 111 4.08 -15.01 -2.28
N GLU A 112 3.53 -15.48 -3.40
CA GLU A 112 3.65 -14.79 -4.68
C GLU A 112 2.99 -13.40 -4.60
N VAL A 113 3.45 -12.47 -5.44
CA VAL A 113 2.78 -11.18 -5.60
C VAL A 113 1.49 -11.43 -6.39
N TYR A 114 0.36 -11.01 -5.82
CA TYR A 114 -0.93 -11.01 -6.50
C TYR A 114 -1.27 -9.60 -6.96
N TYR A 115 -1.99 -9.50 -8.08
CA TYR A 115 -2.80 -8.32 -8.37
C TYR A 115 -4.20 -8.52 -7.78
N PHE A 116 -4.80 -7.42 -7.32
CA PHE A 116 -6.16 -7.34 -6.80
C PHE A 116 -6.86 -6.15 -7.46
N ALA A 117 -7.98 -6.41 -8.13
CA ALA A 117 -8.81 -5.37 -8.74
C ALA A 117 -9.95 -4.96 -7.79
N PHE A 118 -10.06 -3.67 -7.52
CA PHE A 118 -11.12 -3.08 -6.70
C PHE A 118 -12.00 -2.17 -7.55
N SER A 119 -13.26 -2.54 -7.71
CA SER A 119 -14.20 -1.78 -8.55
C SER A 119 -14.94 -0.71 -7.78
N TYR A 120 -15.00 0.49 -8.34
CA TYR A 120 -15.75 1.61 -7.76
C TYR A 120 -17.27 1.50 -8.04
N PHE A 121 -17.65 1.03 -9.23
CA PHE A 121 -19.04 1.00 -9.70
C PHE A 121 -19.63 -0.41 -9.79
N GLY A 122 -18.87 -1.45 -9.41
CA GLY A 122 -19.32 -2.85 -9.42
C GLY A 122 -19.52 -3.45 -10.81
N ASN A 123 -19.20 -2.70 -11.88
CA ASN A 123 -19.26 -3.12 -13.29
C ASN A 123 -17.89 -3.33 -13.93
N GLY A 124 -16.78 -3.10 -13.21
CA GLY A 124 -15.41 -3.34 -13.69
C GLY A 124 -14.81 -2.25 -14.60
N GLU A 125 -15.52 -1.13 -14.85
CA GLU A 125 -15.09 -0.14 -15.84
C GLU A 125 -14.01 0.83 -15.34
N ASP A 126 -13.86 0.98 -14.01
CA ASP A 126 -12.87 1.86 -13.37
C ASP A 126 -12.26 1.16 -12.13
N ASP A 127 -11.56 0.06 -12.37
CA ASP A 127 -10.94 -0.72 -11.31
C ASP A 127 -9.59 -0.14 -10.89
N THR A 128 -9.38 -0.02 -9.58
CA THR A 128 -8.05 0.23 -9.02
C THR A 128 -7.34 -1.10 -8.79
N TYR A 129 -6.10 -1.19 -9.29
CA TYR A 129 -5.26 -2.37 -9.10
C TYR A 129 -4.28 -2.16 -7.94
N VAL A 130 -4.19 -3.17 -7.08
CA VAL A 130 -3.21 -3.26 -6.00
C VAL A 130 -2.37 -4.51 -6.20
N TYR A 131 -1.05 -4.37 -6.13
CA TYR A 131 -0.11 -5.48 -6.13
C TYR A 131 0.37 -5.74 -4.70
N SER A 132 0.30 -6.99 -4.24
CA SER A 132 0.62 -7.32 -2.85
C SER A 132 0.91 -8.82 -2.68
N GLN A 133 1.84 -9.14 -1.79
CA GLN A 133 2.01 -10.49 -1.22
C GLN A 133 1.13 -10.74 0.01
N CYS A 134 0.51 -9.68 0.53
CA CYS A 134 -0.45 -9.75 1.61
C CYS A 134 -1.79 -10.25 1.07
N LYS A 135 -2.56 -10.92 1.93
CA LYS A 135 -3.93 -11.27 1.61
C LYS A 135 -4.79 -10.01 1.75
N LEU A 136 -5.41 -9.58 0.66
CA LEU A 136 -6.37 -8.48 0.65
C LEU A 136 -7.81 -9.03 0.63
N THR A 137 -8.79 -8.21 0.95
CA THR A 137 -10.21 -8.55 0.97
C THR A 137 -11.03 -7.49 0.25
N GLY A 138 -12.19 -7.88 -0.29
CA GLY A 138 -13.12 -6.95 -0.94
C GLY A 138 -12.83 -6.65 -2.42
N TYR A 139 -11.90 -7.37 -3.02
CA TYR A 139 -11.59 -7.28 -4.44
C TYR A 139 -12.62 -8.03 -5.30
N VAL A 140 -12.81 -7.59 -6.53
CA VAL A 140 -13.71 -8.24 -7.51
C VAL A 140 -13.01 -9.31 -8.33
N GLU A 141 -11.71 -9.14 -8.56
CA GLU A 141 -10.84 -10.09 -9.27
C GLU A 141 -9.43 -10.08 -8.68
N SER A 142 -8.74 -11.21 -8.76
CA SER A 142 -7.34 -11.34 -8.35
C SER A 142 -6.63 -12.45 -9.09
N GLY A 143 -5.31 -12.32 -9.26
CA GLY A 143 -4.47 -13.39 -9.78
C GLY A 143 -3.01 -13.18 -9.45
N VAL A 144 -2.19 -14.19 -9.74
CA VAL A 144 -0.73 -14.09 -9.61
C VAL A 144 -0.23 -13.05 -10.61
N TYR A 145 0.62 -12.14 -10.17
CA TYR A 145 1.29 -11.18 -11.03
C TYR A 145 2.47 -11.85 -11.72
N GLU A 146 2.35 -12.07 -13.04
CA GLU A 146 3.45 -12.58 -13.87
C GLU A 146 4.30 -11.38 -14.37
N SER A 147 5.51 -11.23 -13.82
CA SER A 147 6.47 -10.19 -14.19
C SER A 147 7.32 -10.56 -15.39
#